data_AF-D7FCD0-F1
#
_entry.id   AF-D7FCD0-F1
#
_cell.length_a   1.000
_cell.length_b   1.000
_cell.length_c   1.000
_cell.angle_alpha   90.00
_cell.angle_beta   90.00
_cell.angle_gamma   90.00
#
_symmetry.space_group_name_H-M   'P 1'
#
loop_
_entity.id
_entity.type
_entity.pdbx_description
1 polymer ?
#
loop_
_entity_poly.entity_id
_entity_poly.type
_entity_poly.pdbx_seq_one_letter_code
_entity_poly.pdbx_strand_id
1 'polypeptide(L)'
;MIQEFLIQTHRLLMIFRFYAKLVMIKKRQICKECKETGYRFDATKIPGNHYPFYEGEAEYDGCVGCYQYDPIQYRKTCNDGIYNEGYQNGYHQKTTL
;
A
#
# COMPACT_ATOMS: atom_id res chain seq x y z
N MET A 1 40.53 -12.37 0.62
CA MET A 1 39.54 -11.79 1.58
C MET A 1 38.79 -10.60 1.00
N ILE A 2 39.47 -9.57 0.47
CA ILE A 2 38.81 -8.38 -0.10
C ILE A 2 38.00 -8.70 -1.38
N GLN A 3 38.52 -9.56 -2.26
CA GLN A 3 37.80 -9.92 -3.50
C GLN A 3 36.50 -10.71 -3.24
N GLU A 4 36.52 -11.67 -2.31
CA GLU A 4 35.31 -12.41 -1.89
C GLU A 4 34.24 -11.47 -1.29
N PHE A 5 34.67 -10.49 -0.49
CA PHE A 5 33.76 -9.47 0.08
C PHE A 5 33.13 -8.57 -1.00
N LEU A 6 33.91 -8.17 -2.01
CA LEU A 6 33.41 -7.39 -3.16
C LEU A 6 32.44 -8.20 -4.03
N ILE A 7 32.71 -9.49 -4.24
CA ILE A 7 31.81 -10.37 -4.98
C ILE A 7 30.48 -10.57 -4.23
N GLN A 8 30.53 -10.75 -2.91
CA GLN A 8 29.34 -10.93 -2.09
C GLN A 8 28.44 -9.69 -2.07
N THR A 9 29.03 -8.50 -1.93
CA THR A 9 28.28 -7.23 -1.98
C THR A 9 27.69 -6.96 -3.37
N HIS A 10 28.41 -7.28 -4.44
CA HIS A 10 27.90 -7.19 -5.81
C HIS A 10 26.71 -8.13 -6.05
N ARG A 11 26.79 -9.38 -5.56
CA ARG A 11 25.68 -10.34 -5.63
C ARG A 11 24.45 -9.84 -4.87
N LEU A 12 24.62 -9.34 -3.66
CA LEU A 12 23.52 -8.77 -2.86
C LEU A 12 22.86 -7.57 -3.56
N LEU A 13 23.66 -6.70 -4.17
CA LEU A 13 23.16 -5.55 -4.93
C LEU A 13 22.35 -6.00 -6.17
N MET A 14 22.80 -7.03 -6.89
CA MET A 14 22.05 -7.57 -8.03
C MET A 14 20.71 -8.17 -7.59
N ILE A 15 20.70 -8.90 -6.48
CA ILE A 15 19.47 -9.47 -5.90
C ILE A 15 18.48 -8.34 -5.57
N PHE A 16 18.93 -7.31 -4.84
CA PHE A 16 18.09 -6.17 -4.48
C PHE A 16 17.49 -5.47 -5.71
N ARG A 17 18.32 -5.20 -6.72
CA ARG A 17 17.88 -4.57 -7.98
C ARG A 17 16.84 -5.42 -8.71
N PHE A 18 17.02 -6.74 -8.74
CA PHE A 18 16.07 -7.65 -9.35
C PHE A 18 14.72 -7.63 -8.63
N TYR A 19 14.70 -7.72 -7.30
CA TYR A 19 13.48 -7.62 -6.51
C TYR A 19 12.77 -6.28 -6.71
N ALA A 20 13.49 -5.16 -6.67
CA ALA A 20 12.91 -3.84 -6.91
C ALA A 20 12.24 -3.75 -8.30
N LYS A 21 12.87 -4.33 -9.32
CA LYS A 21 12.30 -4.40 -10.68
C LYS A 21 11.01 -5.23 -10.71
N LEU A 22 10.98 -6.40 -10.06
CA LEU A 22 9.79 -7.25 -9.99
C LEU A 22 8.61 -6.53 -9.30
N VAL A 23 8.87 -5.85 -8.18
CA VAL A 23 7.84 -5.08 -7.46
C VAL A 23 7.27 -3.98 -8.36
N MET A 24 8.11 -3.26 -9.11
CA MET A 24 7.66 -2.24 -10.04
C MET A 24 6.84 -2.78 -11.21
N ILE A 25 7.20 -3.96 -11.74
CA ILE A 25 6.39 -4.63 -12.76
C ILE A 25 5.01 -4.98 -12.20
N LYS A 26 4.95 -5.57 -11.01
CA LYS A 26 3.66 -5.92 -10.37
C LYS A 26 2.79 -4.69 -10.10
N LYS A 27 3.38 -3.59 -9.61
CA LYS A 27 2.69 -2.30 -9.44
C LYS A 27 2.08 -1.82 -10.77
N ARG A 28 2.85 -1.84 -11.87
CA ARG A 28 2.36 -1.43 -13.19
C ARG A 28 1.23 -2.30 -13.69
N GLN A 29 1.30 -3.61 -13.45
CA GLN A 29 0.24 -4.54 -13.84
C GLN A 29 -1.07 -4.25 -13.11
N ILE A 30 -1.03 -3.97 -11.80
CA ILE A 30 -2.21 -3.58 -11.02
C ILE A 30 -2.82 -2.28 -11.57
N CYS A 31 -2.00 -1.25 -11.84
CA CYS A 31 -2.50 0.01 -12.39
C CYS A 31 -3.10 -0.16 -13.79
N LYS A 32 -2.60 -1.11 -14.58
CA LYS A 32 -3.15 -1.43 -15.90
C LYS A 32 -4.54 -2.08 -15.76
N GLU A 33 -4.68 -3.06 -14.87
CA GLU A 33 -5.96 -3.71 -14.58
C GLU A 33 -7.01 -2.70 -14.13
N CYS A 34 -6.64 -1.75 -13.24
CA CYS A 34 -7.59 -0.71 -12.79
C CYS A 34 -8.16 0.12 -13.96
N LYS A 35 -7.31 0.46 -14.92
CA LYS A 35 -7.70 1.23 -16.12
C LYS A 35 -8.58 0.43 -17.08
N GLU A 36 -8.31 -0.87 -17.20
CA GLU A 36 -9.02 -1.76 -18.11
C GLU A 36 -10.39 -2.16 -17.57
N THR A 37 -10.50 -2.39 -16.26
CA THR A 37 -11.76 -2.80 -15.61
C THR A 37 -12.65 -1.63 -15.24
N GLY A 38 -12.08 -0.43 -15.10
CA GLY A 38 -12.77 0.73 -14.53
C GLY A 38 -12.94 0.64 -13.01
N TYR A 39 -12.25 -0.29 -12.34
CA TYR A 39 -12.32 -0.45 -10.88
C TYR A 39 -10.94 -0.50 -10.24
N ARG A 40 -10.77 0.23 -9.14
CA ARG A 40 -9.51 0.31 -8.40
C ARG A 40 -9.17 -1.01 -7.70
N PHE A 41 -7.87 -1.20 -7.46
CA PHE A 41 -7.38 -2.31 -6.64
C PHE A 41 -7.71 -2.09 -5.16
N ASP A 42 -8.52 -2.98 -4.61
CA ASP A 42 -8.84 -3.03 -3.19
C ASP A 42 -7.60 -3.38 -2.34
N ALA A 43 -7.12 -2.38 -1.57
CA ALA A 43 -5.95 -2.54 -0.73
C ALA A 43 -6.14 -3.47 0.46
N THR A 44 -7.38 -3.81 0.86
CA THR A 44 -7.65 -4.78 1.94
C THR A 44 -7.22 -6.20 1.58
N LYS A 45 -7.02 -6.48 0.29
CA LYS A 45 -6.42 -7.72 -0.21
C LYS A 45 -4.97 -7.90 0.22
N ILE A 46 -4.32 -6.84 0.71
CA ILE A 46 -2.99 -6.89 1.33
C ILE A 46 -3.19 -7.04 2.84
N PRO A 47 -2.69 -8.12 3.46
CA PRO A 47 -2.84 -8.33 4.90
C PRO A 47 -2.35 -7.13 5.72
N GLY A 48 -3.17 -6.71 6.70
CA GLY A 48 -2.89 -5.58 7.59
C GLY A 48 -3.49 -4.25 7.14
N ASN A 49 -3.94 -4.14 5.89
CA ASN A 49 -4.67 -2.96 5.42
C ASN A 49 -6.15 -3.03 5.83
N HIS A 50 -6.66 -1.95 6.42
CA HIS A 50 -8.02 -1.90 6.95
C HIS A 50 -9.03 -1.29 5.97
N TYR A 51 -8.58 -0.42 5.07
CA TYR A 51 -9.44 0.25 4.09
C TYR A 51 -9.02 -0.11 2.66
N PRO A 52 -9.94 -0.08 1.68
CA PRO A 52 -9.59 -0.36 0.29
C PRO A 52 -8.79 0.80 -0.33
N PHE A 53 -9.10 2.04 0.07
CA PHE A 53 -8.54 3.30 -0.43
C PHE A 53 -8.41 4.29 0.75
N TYR A 54 -7.53 5.29 0.62
CA TYR A 54 -7.47 6.40 1.59
C TYR A 54 -8.29 7.62 1.15
N GLU A 55 -8.70 7.65 -0.12
CA GLU A 55 -9.49 8.71 -0.74
C GLU A 55 -10.17 8.17 -2.01
N GLY A 56 -11.35 8.69 -2.34
CA GLY A 56 -12.11 8.28 -3.52
C GLY A 56 -12.87 6.96 -3.37
N GLU A 57 -13.51 6.56 -4.47
CA GLU A 57 -14.43 5.42 -4.52
C GLU A 57 -13.84 4.25 -5.33
N ALA A 58 -14.54 3.11 -5.35
CA ALA A 58 -14.08 1.92 -6.08
C ALA A 58 -13.99 2.11 -7.60
N GLU A 59 -14.83 2.98 -8.17
CA GLU A 59 -14.78 3.32 -9.59
C GLU A 59 -13.49 4.06 -9.93
N TYR A 60 -12.86 3.69 -11.05
CA TYR A 60 -11.56 4.22 -11.44
C TYR A 60 -11.71 5.57 -12.15
N ASP A 61 -11.45 6.63 -11.39
CA ASP A 61 -11.31 8.01 -11.86
C ASP A 61 -9.85 8.51 -11.82
N GLY A 62 -8.92 7.67 -11.33
CA GLY A 62 -7.51 8.01 -11.23
C GLY A 62 -6.74 7.17 -10.21
N CYS A 63 -5.51 7.60 -9.90
CA CYS A 63 -4.63 6.89 -8.97
C CYS A 63 -4.59 7.51 -7.56
N VAL A 64 -4.95 8.79 -7.41
CA VAL A 64 -5.00 9.48 -6.11
C VAL A 64 -5.98 8.73 -5.20
N GLY A 65 -5.57 8.37 -3.99
CA GLY A 65 -6.36 7.54 -3.07
C GLY A 65 -6.00 6.05 -3.06
N CYS A 66 -5.28 5.55 -4.07
CA CYS A 66 -4.87 4.14 -4.13
C CYS A 66 -3.60 3.87 -3.29
N TYR A 67 -3.55 2.72 -2.60
CA TYR A 67 -2.35 2.23 -1.91
C TYR A 67 -1.11 2.21 -2.80
N GLN A 68 -1.24 1.77 -4.05
CA GLN A 68 -0.11 1.67 -4.99
C GLN A 68 0.43 3.02 -5.43
N TYR A 69 -0.38 4.08 -5.37
CA TYR A 69 0.03 5.43 -5.77
C TYR A 69 0.96 6.03 -4.72
N ASP A 70 0.50 6.06 -3.47
CA ASP A 70 1.28 6.54 -2.33
C ASP A 70 1.04 5.66 -1.07
N PRO A 71 1.88 4.63 -0.85
CA PRO A 71 1.76 3.76 0.31
C PRO A 71 2.05 4.47 1.64
N ILE A 72 2.79 5.59 1.62
CA ILE A 72 3.14 6.35 2.81
C ILE A 72 1.91 7.17 3.24
N GLN A 73 1.32 7.91 2.29
CA GLN A 73 0.10 8.66 2.53
C GLN A 73 -1.05 7.74 2.96
N TYR A 74 -1.22 6.61 2.26
CA TYR A 74 -2.20 5.59 2.64
C TYR A 74 -2.05 5.18 4.11
N ARG A 75 -0.83 4.82 4.55
CA ARG A 75 -0.61 4.40 5.95
C ARG A 75 -0.92 5.50 6.95
N LYS A 76 -0.59 6.75 6.66
CA LYS A 76 -0.91 7.89 7.54
C LYS A 76 -2.41 8.04 7.69
N THR A 77 -3.11 8.26 6.57
CA THR A 77 -4.55 8.52 6.57
C THR A 77 -5.35 7.35 7.15
N CYS A 78 -5.01 6.11 6.80
CA CYS A 78 -5.72 4.94 7.29
C CYS A 78 -5.46 4.69 8.79
N ASN A 79 -4.24 4.90 9.29
CA ASN A 79 -3.97 4.76 10.73
C ASN A 79 -4.69 5.84 11.55
N ASP A 80 -4.73 7.07 11.04
CA ASP A 80 -5.50 8.15 11.66
C ASP A 80 -7.01 7.83 11.65
N GLY A 81 -7.51 7.24 10.56
CA GLY A 81 -8.88 6.73 10.46
C GLY A 81 -9.21 5.70 11.54
N ILE A 82 -8.37 4.67 11.67
CA ILE A 82 -8.51 3.62 12.70
C ILE A 82 -8.52 4.23 14.11
N TYR A 83 -7.61 5.16 14.38
CA TYR A 83 -7.54 5.84 15.69
C TYR A 83 -8.83 6.61 15.99
N ASN A 84 -9.31 7.39 15.02
CA ASN A 84 -10.52 8.20 15.18
C ASN A 84 -11.76 7.33 15.34
N GLU A 85 -11.92 6.26 14.56
CA GLU A 85 -13.02 5.30 14.72
C GLU A 85 -13.00 4.64 16.11
N GLY A 86 -11.83 4.22 16.58
CA GLY A 86 -11.65 3.70 17.94
C GLY A 86 -12.04 4.71 19.01
N TYR A 87 -11.67 5.98 18.83
CA TYR A 87 -12.04 7.07 19.73
C TYR A 87 -13.57 7.30 19.76
N GLN A 88 -14.21 7.41 18.59
CA GLN A 88 -15.65 7.64 18.48
C GLN A 88 -16.45 6.50 19.12
N ASN A 89 -16.09 5.25 18.82
CA ASN A 89 -16.73 4.07 19.40
C ASN A 89 -16.60 4.04 20.93
N GLY A 90 -15.42 4.39 21.46
CA GLY A 90 -15.19 4.51 22.90
C GLY A 90 -16.00 5.64 23.56
N TYR A 91 -16.19 6.77 22.86
CA TYR A 91 -16.99 7.89 23.37
C TYR A 91 -18.50 7.57 23.37
N HIS A 92 -19.01 6.96 22.31
CA HIS A 92 -20.41 6.54 22.21
C HIS A 92 -20.77 5.51 23.29
N GLN A 93 -19.91 4.52 23.53
CA GLN A 93 -20.12 3.52 24.59
C GLN A 93 -20.17 4.16 25.99
N LYS A 94 -19.40 5.23 26.24
CA LYS A 94 -19.40 5.94 27.54
C LYS A 94 -20.61 6.86 27.75
N THR A 95 -21.26 7.31 26.68
CA THR A 95 -22.40 8.23 26.75
C THR A 95 -23.75 7.52 26.67
N THR A 96 -23.76 6.22 26.36
CA THR A 96 -24.96 5.37 26.33
C THR A 96 -25.11 4.47 27.59
N LEU A 97 -24.23 4.66 28.58
CA LEU A 97 -24.26 4.04 29.92
C LEU A 97 -24.68 5.07 30.96
#